data_AF-A0A0F9A347-F1
#
_entry.id   AF-A0A0F9A347-F1
#
_cell.length_a   1.000
_cell.length_b   1.000
_cell.length_c   1.000
_cell.angle_alpha   90.00
_cell.angle_beta   90.00
_cell.angle_gamma   90.00
#
_symmetry.space_group_name_H-M   'P 1'
#
loop_
_entity.id
_entity.type
_entity.pdbx_description
1 polymer ?
#
loop_
_entity_poly.entity_id
_entity_poly.type
_entity_poly.pdbx_seq_one_letter_code
_entity_poly.pdbx_strand_id
1 'polypeptide(L)'
;MAGIKLEGFQGLIPRASPRLLPPMNATIARNTKLLNGELEGFRTPSLDIDLTGQVSVLRRAFRVPDDPTDAWIAFTSRDVDVVRSPLVNDTHDRYYWAGDAKPKMNTAARIKASSVEFILGVPTPVAAPNVVPPAGSDETRSYVYTFVSPYGEEGPPSPPT
;
A
#
# COMPACT_ATOMS: atom_id res chain seq x y z
N MET A 1 42.50 5.07 44.81
CA MET A 1 41.65 4.04 44.19
C MET A 1 41.10 4.64 42.90
N ALA A 2 41.42 4.09 41.72
CA ALA A 2 40.94 4.66 40.46
C ALA A 2 39.50 4.20 40.21
N GLY A 3 38.56 5.15 40.16
CA GLY A 3 37.17 4.89 39.82
C GLY A 3 36.94 5.04 38.31
N ILE A 4 36.29 4.06 37.69
CA ILE A 4 35.82 4.18 36.31
C ILE A 4 34.45 4.86 36.37
N LYS A 5 34.35 6.06 35.81
CA LYS A 5 33.10 6.80 35.70
C LYS A 5 32.56 6.63 34.29
N LEU A 6 31.35 6.08 34.18
CA LEU A 6 30.57 6.01 32.94
C LEU A 6 29.48 7.07 33.04
N GLU A 7 29.60 8.12 32.24
CA GLU A 7 28.67 9.24 32.26
C GLU A 7 28.38 9.69 30.83
N GLY A 8 27.11 9.68 30.44
CA GLY A 8 26.66 10.10 29.12
C GLY A 8 27.20 9.28 27.94
N PHE A 9 26.41 9.17 26.88
CA PHE A 9 26.84 8.55 25.63
C PHE A 9 26.48 9.46 24.47
N GLN A 10 27.50 10.02 23.80
CA GLN A 10 27.32 10.99 22.70
C GLN A 10 27.72 10.46 21.32
N GLY A 11 28.28 9.24 21.26
CA GLY A 11 28.50 8.53 20.01
C GLY A 11 29.82 8.84 19.32
N LEU A 12 29.89 8.52 18.04
CA LEU A 12 31.11 8.54 17.24
C LEU A 12 31.48 9.96 16.81
N ILE A 13 32.75 10.37 17.00
CA ILE A 13 33.33 11.55 16.34
C ILE A 13 34.37 11.12 15.30
N PRO A 14 34.03 11.09 13.99
CA PRO A 14 34.91 10.54 12.95
C PRO A 14 36.23 11.30 12.73
N ARG A 15 36.26 12.60 13.03
CA ARG A 15 37.39 13.49 12.72
C ARG A 15 38.37 13.67 13.88
N ALA A 16 38.02 13.18 15.07
CA ALA A 16 38.88 13.27 16.23
C ALA A 16 39.84 12.07 16.25
N SER A 17 41.11 12.34 16.54
CA SER A 17 42.05 11.26 16.87
C SER A 17 41.56 10.52 18.11
N PRO A 18 41.73 9.18 18.22
CA PRO A 18 41.33 8.42 19.40
C PRO A 18 41.94 8.93 20.72
N ARG A 19 43.09 9.61 20.64
CA ARG A 19 43.78 10.21 21.80
C ARG A 19 43.22 11.57 22.22
N LEU A 20 42.45 12.22 21.36
CA LEU A 20 41.88 13.55 21.57
C LEU A 20 40.35 13.51 21.64
N LEU A 21 39.79 12.35 21.99
CA LEU A 21 38.35 12.19 22.18
C LEU A 21 37.91 12.91 23.46
N PRO A 22 36.91 13.81 23.39
CA PRO A 22 36.32 14.37 24.59
C PRO A 22 35.61 13.27 25.40
N PRO A 23 35.34 13.50 26.70
CA PRO A 23 34.54 12.59 27.53
C PRO A 23 33.20 12.26 26.87
N MET A 24 32.63 11.08 27.18
CA MET A 24 31.31 10.60 26.70
C MET A 24 31.24 10.21 25.20
N ASN A 25 32.30 10.47 24.42
CA ASN A 25 32.37 10.14 22.99
C ASN A 25 33.06 8.80 22.75
N ALA A 26 32.80 8.21 21.59
CA ALA A 26 33.30 6.92 21.18
C ALA A 26 34.16 7.00 19.92
N THR A 27 35.15 6.12 19.83
CA THR A 27 35.90 5.86 18.58
C THR A 27 35.09 5.03 17.59
N ILE A 28 34.16 4.19 18.08
CA ILE A 28 33.25 3.37 17.28
C ILE A 28 31.89 3.31 18.02
N ALA A 29 30.81 3.63 17.33
CA ALA A 29 29.44 3.40 17.80
C ALA A 29 28.69 2.58 16.74
N ARG A 30 28.15 1.41 17.10
CA ARG A 30 27.43 0.50 16.20
C ARG A 30 26.17 0.01 16.88
N ASN A 31 25.05 0.03 16.17
CA ASN A 31 23.75 -0.45 16.63
C ASN A 31 23.29 0.14 17.98
N THR A 32 23.74 1.35 18.32
CA THR A 32 23.37 2.06 19.55
C THR A 32 22.54 3.30 19.23
N LYS A 33 21.51 3.52 20.04
CA LYS A 33 20.62 4.68 20.01
C LYS A 33 20.98 5.58 21.17
N LEU A 34 21.51 6.76 20.85
CA LEU A 34 22.13 7.68 21.81
C LEU A 34 21.34 8.99 22.00
N LEU A 35 20.09 9.03 21.51
CA LEU A 35 19.27 10.25 21.48
C LEU A 35 18.97 10.84 22.87
N ASN A 36 18.88 9.99 23.89
CA ASN A 36 18.56 10.40 25.26
C ASN A 36 19.79 10.42 26.18
N GLY A 37 21.01 10.30 25.62
CA GLY A 37 22.25 10.21 26.39
C GLY A 37 22.48 8.87 27.10
N GLU A 38 21.60 7.88 26.87
CA GLU A 38 21.71 6.50 27.35
C GLU A 38 22.30 5.59 26.27
N LEU A 39 22.93 4.49 26.69
CA LEU A 39 23.41 3.45 25.79
C LEU A 39 22.30 2.41 25.56
N GLU A 40 21.36 2.73 24.65
CA GLU A 40 20.29 1.81 24.25
C GLU A 40 20.65 1.09 22.95
N GLY A 41 20.34 -0.21 22.83
CA GLY A 41 20.43 -0.93 21.56
C GLY A 41 19.20 -0.70 20.68
N PHE A 42 19.34 -0.82 19.36
CA PHE A 42 18.14 -0.95 18.52
C PHE A 42 17.41 -2.26 18.85
N ARG A 43 16.08 -2.25 18.72
CA ARG A 43 15.28 -3.47 18.85
C ARG A 43 15.69 -4.48 17.78
N THR A 44 15.79 -5.75 18.17
CA THR A 44 16.03 -6.85 17.24
C THR A 44 14.88 -6.92 16.24
N PRO A 45 15.15 -6.85 14.92
CA PRO A 45 14.12 -7.06 13.91
C PRO A 45 13.51 -8.44 14.07
N SER A 46 12.18 -8.53 14.05
CA SER A 46 11.43 -9.79 13.98
C SER A 46 10.86 -9.97 12.58
N LEU A 47 10.72 -11.22 12.16
CA LEU A 47 9.96 -11.54 10.95
C LEU A 47 8.49 -11.20 11.21
N ASP A 48 7.92 -10.32 10.39
CA ASP A 48 6.50 -9.97 10.41
C ASP A 48 5.71 -10.90 9.48
N ILE A 49 6.12 -10.96 8.21
CA ILE A 49 5.52 -11.83 7.19
C ILE A 49 6.58 -12.38 6.24
N ASP A 50 6.37 -13.62 5.76
CA ASP A 50 7.12 -14.20 4.65
C ASP A 50 6.33 -14.05 3.34
N LEU A 51 6.92 -13.38 2.36
CA LEU A 51 6.34 -13.12 1.04
C LEU A 51 6.97 -13.98 -0.08
N THR A 52 7.88 -14.90 0.26
CA THR A 52 8.73 -15.64 -0.69
C THR A 52 7.94 -16.58 -1.63
N GLY A 53 6.65 -16.81 -1.38
CA GLY A 53 5.75 -17.58 -2.25
C GLY A 53 4.62 -16.78 -2.91
N GLN A 54 4.50 -15.47 -2.65
CA GLN A 54 3.40 -14.64 -3.16
C GLN A 54 3.66 -14.17 -4.60
N VAL A 55 4.92 -13.93 -4.94
CA VAL A 55 5.37 -13.47 -6.25
C VAL A 55 6.70 -14.13 -6.60
N SER A 56 6.97 -14.31 -7.89
CA SER A 56 8.20 -14.97 -8.35
C SER A 56 9.49 -14.23 -7.97
N VAL A 57 9.45 -12.89 -7.96
CA VAL A 57 10.53 -12.02 -7.49
C VAL A 57 9.89 -10.85 -6.76
N LEU A 58 10.12 -10.73 -5.45
CA LEU A 58 9.61 -9.60 -4.68
C LEU A 58 10.47 -8.36 -4.94
N ARG A 59 9.88 -7.31 -5.55
CA ARG A 59 10.55 -6.02 -5.75
C ARG A 59 9.95 -4.88 -4.94
N ARG A 60 8.66 -4.96 -4.63
CA ARG A 60 7.96 -4.00 -3.79
C ARG A 60 6.88 -4.71 -2.99
N ALA A 61 6.68 -4.27 -1.75
CA ALA A 61 5.58 -4.70 -0.89
C ALA A 61 4.90 -3.47 -0.30
N PHE A 62 3.58 -3.54 -0.14
CA PHE A 62 2.79 -2.50 0.50
C PHE A 62 1.99 -3.09 1.65
N ARG A 63 2.14 -2.49 2.84
CA ARG A 63 1.43 -2.89 4.06
C ARG A 63 0.02 -2.31 4.04
N VAL A 64 -0.96 -3.16 4.27
CA VAL A 64 -2.37 -2.82 4.46
C VAL A 64 -2.69 -3.09 5.94
N PRO A 65 -2.75 -2.04 6.78
CA PRO A 65 -3.00 -2.21 8.20
C PRO A 65 -4.35 -2.89 8.46
N ASP A 66 -4.37 -3.89 9.34
CA ASP A 66 -5.57 -4.65 9.68
C ASP A 66 -5.45 -5.29 11.07
N ASP A 67 -6.58 -5.66 11.67
CA ASP A 67 -6.70 -6.29 12.99
C ASP A 67 -7.24 -7.72 12.83
N PRO A 68 -6.61 -8.77 13.37
CA PRO A 68 -5.43 -8.80 14.26
C PRO A 68 -4.07 -8.90 13.55
N THR A 69 -4.05 -9.01 12.23
CA THR A 69 -2.81 -9.20 11.47
C THR A 69 -2.88 -8.39 10.19
N ASP A 70 -1.84 -7.61 9.91
CA ASP A 70 -1.78 -6.78 8.71
C ASP A 70 -1.79 -7.65 7.45
N ALA A 71 -2.44 -7.13 6.42
CA ALA A 71 -2.37 -7.70 5.08
C ALA A 71 -1.23 -7.04 4.28
N TRP A 72 -0.76 -7.72 3.23
CA TRP A 72 0.33 -7.23 2.40
C TRP A 72 0.02 -7.47 0.92
N ILE A 73 0.40 -6.49 0.10
CA ILE A 73 0.35 -6.62 -1.37
C ILE A 73 1.79 -6.70 -1.86
N ALA A 74 2.11 -7.73 -2.63
CA ALA A 74 3.43 -7.96 -3.19
C ALA A 74 3.45 -7.70 -4.70
N PHE A 75 4.53 -7.10 -5.20
CA PHE A 75 4.70 -6.76 -6.62
C PHE A 75 6.03 -7.29 -7.15
N THR A 76 5.99 -7.74 -8.41
CA THR A 76 7.14 -8.18 -9.20
C THR A 76 7.90 -7.03 -9.85
N SER A 77 7.25 -5.89 -10.06
CA SER A 77 7.84 -4.66 -10.57
C SER A 77 8.14 -3.67 -9.43
N ARG A 78 9.22 -2.90 -9.59
CA ARG A 78 9.57 -1.82 -8.66
C ARG A 78 8.74 -0.56 -8.93
N ASP A 79 8.31 -0.38 -10.17
CA ASP A 79 7.68 0.83 -10.70
C ASP A 79 6.16 0.79 -10.52
N VAL A 80 5.69 0.25 -9.38
CA VAL A 80 4.27 0.21 -9.02
C VAL A 80 4.03 1.12 -7.84
N ASP A 81 3.16 2.11 -7.98
CA ASP A 81 2.76 2.94 -6.86
C ASP A 81 1.38 2.53 -6.34
N VAL A 82 1.25 2.54 -5.01
CA VAL A 82 0.04 2.15 -4.28
C VAL A 82 -0.42 3.32 -3.45
N VAL A 83 -1.71 3.63 -3.52
CA VAL A 83 -2.34 4.75 -2.82
C VAL A 83 -3.62 4.25 -2.15
N ARG A 84 -3.82 4.60 -0.88
CA ARG A 84 -5.09 4.41 -0.18
C ARG A 84 -6.10 5.46 -0.64
N SER A 85 -7.37 5.10 -0.67
CA SER A 85 -8.48 6.03 -0.91
C SER A 85 -8.32 7.30 -0.07
N PRO A 86 -8.38 8.50 -0.67
CA PRO A 86 -8.23 9.77 0.05
C PRO A 86 -9.48 10.13 0.85
N LEU A 87 -10.57 9.39 0.65
CA LEU A 87 -11.83 9.62 1.35
C LEU A 87 -11.72 9.16 2.80
N VAL A 88 -11.98 10.09 3.72
CA VAL A 88 -11.92 9.82 5.17
C VAL A 88 -12.95 8.76 5.60
N ASN A 89 -14.12 8.74 4.96
CA ASN A 89 -15.23 7.83 5.27
C ASN A 89 -15.48 6.83 4.13
N ASP A 90 -14.43 6.28 3.52
CA ASP A 90 -14.60 5.20 2.56
C ASP A 90 -15.04 3.92 3.28
N THR A 91 -16.31 3.53 3.12
CA THR A 91 -16.87 2.34 3.77
C THR A 91 -16.20 1.03 3.34
N HIS A 92 -15.46 1.06 2.24
CA HIS A 92 -14.82 -0.12 1.65
C HIS A 92 -13.29 -0.14 1.83
N ASP A 93 -12.68 0.91 2.38
CA ASP A 93 -11.23 1.04 2.55
C ASP A 93 -10.44 0.62 1.29
N ARG A 94 -10.65 1.37 0.20
CA ARG A 94 -10.07 1.01 -1.10
C ARG A 94 -8.59 1.34 -1.19
N TYR A 95 -7.87 0.47 -1.89
CA TYR A 95 -6.49 0.64 -2.29
C TYR A 95 -6.39 0.59 -3.81
N TYR A 96 -5.64 1.52 -4.36
CA TYR A 96 -5.43 1.70 -5.79
C TYR A 96 -3.95 1.54 -6.11
N TRP A 97 -3.63 0.93 -7.24
CA TRP A 97 -2.25 0.85 -7.68
C TRP A 97 -2.11 0.87 -9.20
N ALA A 98 -0.99 1.41 -9.69
CA ALA A 98 -0.68 1.55 -11.11
C ALA A 98 0.83 1.42 -11.36
N GLY A 99 1.20 1.06 -12.60
CA GLY A 99 2.60 1.03 -13.05
C GLY A 99 2.97 -0.17 -13.93
N ASP A 100 2.46 -1.35 -13.61
CA ASP A 100 2.80 -2.62 -14.30
C ASP A 100 1.75 -3.05 -15.35
N ALA A 101 0.57 -2.43 -15.31
CA ALA A 101 -0.56 -2.70 -16.22
C ALA A 101 -1.60 -1.57 -16.14
N LYS A 102 -2.81 -1.85 -16.64
CA LYS A 102 -3.99 -1.03 -16.34
C LYS A 102 -4.07 -0.79 -14.82
N PRO A 103 -4.42 0.42 -14.36
CA PRO A 103 -4.62 0.69 -12.95
C PRO A 103 -5.62 -0.30 -12.35
N LYS A 104 -5.32 -0.74 -11.14
CA LYS A 104 -6.08 -1.78 -10.42
C LYS A 104 -6.57 -1.23 -9.09
N MET A 105 -7.59 -1.87 -8.54
CA MET A 105 -8.11 -1.55 -7.22
C MET A 105 -8.59 -2.80 -6.48
N ASN A 106 -8.53 -2.74 -5.16
CA ASN A 106 -9.12 -3.73 -4.28
C ASN A 106 -9.48 -3.11 -2.93
N THR A 107 -10.33 -3.78 -2.16
CA THR A 107 -10.70 -3.34 -0.79
C THR A 107 -9.82 -4.03 0.24
N ALA A 108 -9.64 -3.42 1.41
CA ALA A 108 -8.89 -4.04 2.52
C ALA A 108 -9.34 -5.49 2.80
N ALA A 109 -10.66 -5.69 2.90
CA ALA A 109 -11.26 -7.01 3.15
C ALA A 109 -10.94 -8.04 2.05
N ARG A 110 -10.93 -7.63 0.79
CA ARG A 110 -10.62 -8.51 -0.35
C ARG A 110 -9.13 -8.83 -0.44
N ILE A 111 -8.26 -7.89 -0.08
CA ILE A 111 -6.82 -8.11 0.01
C ILE A 111 -6.53 -9.15 1.10
N LYS A 112 -7.16 -9.03 2.27
CA LYS A 112 -7.06 -10.01 3.36
C LYS A 112 -7.54 -11.40 2.92
N ALA A 113 -8.59 -11.47 2.11
CA ALA A 113 -9.13 -12.70 1.57
C ALA A 113 -8.36 -13.24 0.35
N SER A 114 -7.21 -12.66 -0.02
CA SER A 114 -6.43 -13.00 -1.21
C SER A 114 -7.27 -13.06 -2.50
N SER A 115 -8.29 -12.19 -2.58
CA SER A 115 -9.17 -12.12 -3.73
C SER A 115 -8.51 -11.36 -4.87
N VAL A 116 -8.73 -11.85 -6.10
CA VAL A 116 -8.25 -11.22 -7.34
C VAL A 116 -8.67 -9.75 -7.38
N GLU A 117 -7.73 -8.90 -7.78
CA GLU A 117 -7.95 -7.48 -7.94
C GLU A 117 -8.95 -7.13 -9.06
N PHE A 118 -9.55 -5.95 -8.95
CA PHE A 118 -10.32 -5.36 -10.04
C PHE A 118 -9.44 -4.44 -10.87
N ILE A 119 -9.76 -4.30 -12.15
CA ILE A 119 -9.27 -3.18 -12.96
C ILE A 119 -10.03 -1.93 -12.52
N LEU A 120 -9.34 -0.80 -12.41
CA LEU A 120 -9.95 0.46 -12.03
C LEU A 120 -10.93 0.93 -13.12
N GLY A 121 -12.15 1.24 -12.70
CA GLY A 121 -13.25 1.64 -13.58
C GLY A 121 -14.11 0.46 -14.03
N VAL A 122 -15.31 0.78 -14.51
CA VAL A 122 -16.28 -0.19 -15.02
C VAL A 122 -16.20 -0.20 -16.55
N PRO A 123 -16.07 -1.37 -17.21
CA PRO A 123 -15.98 -1.43 -18.66
C PRO A 123 -17.27 -0.97 -19.34
N THR A 124 -17.15 -0.37 -20.52
CA THR A 124 -18.30 -0.01 -21.35
C THR A 124 -18.97 -1.25 -21.92
N PRO A 125 -20.30 -1.40 -21.80
CA PRO A 125 -21.02 -2.45 -22.51
C PRO A 125 -20.90 -2.29 -24.03
N VAL A 126 -20.61 -3.38 -24.74
CA VAL A 126 -20.40 -3.35 -26.21
C VAL A 126 -21.65 -3.61 -27.03
N ALA A 127 -22.70 -4.19 -26.44
CA ALA A 127 -23.95 -4.50 -27.13
C ALA A 127 -25.00 -3.43 -26.81
N ALA A 128 -25.79 -3.04 -27.81
CA ALA A 128 -27.02 -2.29 -27.57
C ALA A 128 -28.08 -3.21 -26.92
N PRO A 129 -29.01 -2.70 -26.11
CA PRO A 129 -30.13 -3.49 -25.62
C PRO A 129 -30.98 -4.00 -26.80
N ASN A 130 -31.78 -5.05 -26.61
CA ASN A 130 -32.75 -5.48 -27.62
C ASN A 130 -34.12 -4.98 -27.19
N VAL A 131 -34.70 -4.05 -27.94
CA VAL A 131 -36.01 -3.46 -27.65
C VAL A 131 -36.91 -3.61 -28.86
N VAL A 132 -38.10 -4.16 -28.64
CA VAL A 132 -39.15 -4.30 -29.66
C VAL A 132 -40.27 -3.31 -29.31
N PRO A 133 -40.50 -2.26 -30.13
CA PRO A 133 -41.56 -1.30 -29.86
C PRO A 133 -42.95 -1.89 -30.13
N PRO A 134 -43.98 -1.51 -29.36
CA PRO A 134 -45.37 -1.85 -29.66
C PRO A 134 -45.88 -1.04 -30.88
N ALA A 135 -46.85 -1.60 -31.62
CA ALA A 135 -47.44 -0.93 -32.77
C ALA A 135 -48.29 0.29 -32.36
N GLY A 136 -48.24 1.37 -33.15
CA GLY A 136 -49.14 2.53 -33.03
C GLY A 136 -48.65 3.68 -32.15
N SER A 137 -47.33 3.84 -31.96
CA SER A 137 -46.73 4.95 -31.20
C SER A 137 -45.97 5.91 -32.12
N ASP A 138 -46.21 7.21 -31.98
CA ASP A 138 -45.45 8.31 -32.65
C ASP A 138 -44.25 8.81 -31.80
N GLU A 139 -43.74 7.98 -30.89
CA GLU A 139 -42.64 8.33 -29.98
C GLU A 139 -41.32 7.67 -30.41
N THR A 140 -40.24 8.47 -30.48
CA THR A 140 -38.87 7.95 -30.64
C THR A 140 -38.21 7.81 -29.26
N ARG A 141 -37.78 6.59 -28.90
CA ARG A 141 -37.09 6.30 -27.64
C ARG A 141 -35.76 5.61 -27.92
N SER A 142 -34.71 6.03 -27.20
CA SER A 142 -33.41 5.37 -27.18
C SER A 142 -33.19 4.72 -25.81
N TYR A 143 -32.85 3.44 -25.78
CA TYR A 143 -32.55 2.71 -24.56
C TYR A 143 -31.05 2.46 -24.45
N VAL A 144 -30.52 2.64 -23.24
CA VAL A 144 -29.14 2.29 -22.88
C VAL A 144 -29.15 1.54 -21.55
N TYR A 145 -28.10 0.76 -21.31
CA TYR A 145 -27.85 0.18 -19.99
C TYR A 145 -26.40 0.44 -19.58
N THR A 146 -26.17 0.44 -18.26
CA THR A 146 -24.84 0.58 -17.64
C THR A 146 -24.53 -0.67 -16.85
N PHE A 147 -23.24 -1.00 -16.70
CA PHE A 147 -22.82 -1.96 -15.69
C PHE A 147 -22.66 -1.26 -14.35
N VAL A 148 -23.02 -1.96 -13.28
CA VAL A 148 -22.89 -1.48 -11.90
C VAL A 148 -21.88 -2.36 -11.18
N SER A 149 -20.89 -1.75 -10.53
CA SER A 149 -19.93 -2.48 -9.70
C SER A 149 -20.61 -3.03 -8.44
N PRO A 150 -20.02 -4.02 -7.73
CA PRO A 150 -20.51 -4.46 -6.42
C PRO A 150 -20.59 -3.34 -5.37
N TYR A 151 -19.96 -2.20 -5.64
CA TYR A 151 -19.91 -1.02 -4.76
C TYR A 151 -20.92 0.06 -5.18
N GLY A 152 -21.80 -0.22 -6.14
CA GLY A 152 -22.84 0.71 -6.61
C GLY A 152 -22.33 1.79 -7.58
N GLU A 153 -21.15 1.61 -8.16
CA GLU A 153 -20.59 2.56 -9.12
C GLU A 153 -21.08 2.22 -10.53
N GLU A 154 -21.65 3.20 -11.23
CA GLU A 154 -22.09 3.01 -12.61
C GLU A 154 -20.97 3.29 -13.61
N GLY A 155 -20.89 2.44 -14.64
CA GLY A 155 -20.00 2.61 -15.78
C GLY A 155 -20.58 3.45 -16.91
N PRO A 156 -19.84 3.58 -18.02
CA PRO A 156 -20.33 4.24 -19.23
C PRO A 156 -21.54 3.52 -19.83
N PRO A 157 -22.44 4.25 -20.54
CA PRO A 157 -23.61 3.65 -21.16
C PRO A 157 -23.23 2.75 -22.35
N SER A 158 -24.08 1.76 -22.62
CA SER A 158 -24.05 0.98 -23.85
C SER A 158 -24.32 1.86 -25.08
N PRO A 159 -24.04 1.37 -26.31
CA PRO A 159 -24.64 1.92 -27.51
C PRO A 159 -26.18 1.98 -27.38
N PRO A 160 -26.83 3.05 -27.88
CA PRO A 160 -28.28 3.15 -27.85
C PRO A 160 -28.93 2.23 -28.89
N THR A 161 -30.17 1.82 -28.63
CA THR A 161 -31.09 1.26 -29.64
C THR A 161 -31.80 2.32 -30.46
#